data_AF-A0A1Q9SA28-F1
#
_entry.id   AF-A0A1Q9SA28-F1
#
_cell.length_a   1.000
_cell.length_b   1.000
_cell.length_c   1.000
_cell.angle_alpha   90.00
_cell.angle_beta   90.00
_cell.angle_gamma   90.00
#
_symmetry.space_group_name_H-M   'P 1'
#
loop_
_entity.id
_entity.type
_entity.pdbx_description
1 polymer ?
#
loop_
_entity_poly.entity_id
_entity_poly.type
_entity_poly.pdbx_seq_one_letter_code
_entity_poly.pdbx_strand_id
1 'polypeptide(L)'
;MSIDHTRCYVVTCDTCRAVFDETGADYVVHFDTPDDAISYVTEHGWTLTESGEPRCHRCAQRIHCDRDGHDYSPWHPCHCKGQIRDHALYGCGLFRFCHTCDHHETATLATLPTTAEPHTFGC
;
A
#
# COMPACT_ATOMS: atom_id res chain seq x y z
N MET A 1 -9.22 24.54 -38.82
CA MET A 1 -8.90 23.75 -37.62
C MET A 1 -10.06 22.78 -37.43
N SER A 2 -9.85 21.48 -37.61
CA SER A 2 -10.84 20.47 -37.20
C SER A 2 -10.49 19.99 -35.79
N ILE A 3 -11.52 19.64 -35.02
CA ILE A 3 -11.40 18.95 -33.75
C ILE A 3 -11.99 17.57 -33.99
N ASP A 4 -11.17 16.54 -33.81
CA ASP A 4 -11.62 15.15 -33.92
C ASP A 4 -11.87 14.59 -32.53
N HIS A 5 -12.98 13.88 -32.36
CA HIS A 5 -13.35 13.23 -31.12
C HIS A 5 -12.89 11.77 -31.14
N THR A 6 -12.03 11.40 -30.19
CA THR A 6 -11.58 10.01 -29.98
C THR A 6 -12.11 9.49 -28.65
N ARG A 7 -12.48 8.21 -28.62
CA ARG A 7 -12.75 7.46 -27.37
C ARG A 7 -11.51 6.67 -27.00
N CYS A 8 -11.18 6.66 -25.73
CA CYS A 8 -10.02 5.97 -25.18
C CYS A 8 -10.41 5.22 -23.90
N TYR A 9 -9.63 4.21 -23.57
CA TYR A 9 -9.74 3.43 -22.35
C TYR A 9 -8.63 3.82 -21.37
N VAL A 10 -8.95 3.80 -20.08
CA VAL A 10 -7.98 3.97 -18.99
C VAL A 10 -8.14 2.79 -18.05
N VAL A 11 -7.04 2.36 -17.43
CA VAL A 11 -7.07 1.25 -16.49
C VAL A 11 -7.16 1.79 -15.07
N THR A 12 -8.10 1.25 -14.31
CA THR A 12 -8.24 1.55 -12.88
C THR A 12 -8.21 0.27 -12.08
N CYS A 13 -7.57 0.29 -10.91
CA CYS A 13 -7.60 -0.84 -10.00
C CYS A 13 -9.04 -1.06 -9.53
N ASP A 14 -9.55 -2.28 -9.66
CA ASP A 14 -10.91 -2.61 -9.22
C ASP A 14 -11.13 -2.32 -7.72
N THR A 15 -10.10 -2.55 -6.90
CA THR A 15 -10.17 -2.43 -5.44
C THR A 15 -10.03 -0.99 -4.94
N CYS A 16 -8.95 -0.28 -5.30
CA CYS A 16 -8.69 1.07 -4.76
C CYS A 16 -8.99 2.21 -5.73
N ARG A 17 -9.42 1.90 -6.96
CA ARG A 17 -9.70 2.87 -8.03
C ARG A 17 -8.52 3.75 -8.43
N ALA A 18 -7.30 3.41 -7.98
CA ALA A 18 -6.08 4.03 -8.49
C ALA A 18 -6.02 3.84 -10.02
N VAL A 19 -5.73 4.92 -10.73
CA VAL A 19 -5.53 4.90 -12.19
C VAL A 19 -4.12 4.37 -12.46
N PHE A 20 -3.96 3.60 -13.51
CA PHE A 20 -2.63 3.21 -13.98
C PHE A 20 -1.87 4.45 -14.44
N ASP A 21 -0.72 4.68 -13.81
CA ASP A 21 0.31 5.58 -14.27
C ASP A 21 1.60 4.77 -14.52
N GLU A 22 2.38 5.19 -15.52
CA GLU A 22 3.66 4.54 -15.83
C GLU A 22 4.80 5.17 -15.02
N THR A 23 4.66 6.46 -14.67
CA THR A 23 5.75 7.30 -14.15
C THR A 23 5.52 7.81 -12.73
N GLY A 24 4.37 7.53 -12.11
CA GLY A 24 4.00 8.09 -10.81
C GLY A 24 3.79 9.61 -10.80
N ALA A 25 3.74 10.25 -11.98
CA ALA A 25 3.67 11.71 -12.14
C ALA A 25 2.26 12.20 -12.55
N ASP A 26 1.21 11.52 -12.10
CA ASP A 26 -0.19 11.78 -12.47
C ASP A 26 -0.47 11.72 -13.98
N TYR A 27 0.38 11.02 -14.74
CA TYR A 27 0.18 10.80 -16.17
C TYR A 27 -0.73 9.59 -16.40
N VAL A 28 -1.97 9.85 -16.84
CA VAL A 28 -2.95 8.82 -17.17
C VAL A 28 -2.63 8.25 -18.55
N VAL A 29 -2.38 6.95 -18.62
CA VAL A 29 -2.16 6.26 -19.89
C VAL A 29 -3.50 5.91 -20.52
N HIS A 30 -3.65 6.27 -21.79
CA HIS A 30 -4.84 6.05 -22.60
C HIS A 30 -4.57 4.95 -23.63
N PHE A 31 -5.56 4.07 -23.83
CA PHE A 31 -5.47 2.92 -24.73
C PHE A 31 -6.62 2.95 -25.74
N ASP A 32 -6.37 2.37 -26.91
CA ASP A 32 -7.37 2.26 -27.98
C ASP A 32 -8.35 1.10 -27.74
N THR A 33 -7.87 0.00 -27.12
CA THR A 33 -8.69 -1.17 -26.82
C THR A 33 -8.51 -1.65 -25.38
N PRO A 34 -9.50 -2.33 -24.78
CA PRO A 34 -9.36 -2.97 -23.47
C PRO A 34 -8.27 -4.05 -23.44
N ASP A 35 -8.11 -4.83 -24.51
CA ASP A 35 -7.14 -5.93 -24.56
C ASP A 35 -5.70 -5.41 -24.55
N ASP A 36 -5.44 -4.32 -25.28
CA ASP A 36 -4.14 -3.63 -25.24
C ASP A 36 -3.87 -3.07 -23.85
N ALA A 37 -4.90 -2.47 -23.23
CA ALA A 37 -4.81 -1.91 -21.88
C ALA A 37 -4.45 -2.98 -20.85
N ILE A 38 -5.14 -4.13 -20.86
CA ILE A 38 -4.89 -5.25 -19.96
C ILE A 38 -3.50 -5.84 -20.19
N SER A 39 -3.15 -6.12 -21.44
CA SER A 39 -1.83 -6.67 -21.78
C SER A 39 -0.72 -5.76 -21.26
N TYR A 40 -0.82 -4.47 -21.55
CA TYR A 40 0.18 -3.48 -21.15
C TYR A 40 0.31 -3.38 -19.63
N VAL A 41 -0.78 -3.22 -18.87
CA VAL A 41 -0.65 -3.06 -17.41
C VAL A 41 -0.11 -4.33 -16.73
N THR A 42 -0.41 -5.52 -17.27
CA THR A 42 0.13 -6.77 -16.72
C THR A 42 1.63 -6.92 -16.93
N GLU A 43 2.15 -6.48 -18.07
CA GLU A 43 3.59 -6.36 -18.31
C GLU A 43 4.26 -5.36 -17.35
N HIS A 44 3.50 -4.37 -16.87
CA HIS A 44 3.94 -3.34 -15.92
C HIS A 44 3.60 -3.68 -14.46
N GLY A 45 3.44 -4.97 -14.15
CA GLY A 45 3.35 -5.47 -12.78
C GLY A 45 1.99 -5.33 -12.10
N TRP A 46 0.96 -4.93 -12.84
CA TRP A 46 -0.42 -5.12 -12.36
C TRP A 46 -0.82 -6.59 -12.53
N THR A 47 -1.71 -7.05 -11.67
CA THR A 47 -2.25 -8.41 -11.73
C THR A 47 -3.71 -8.38 -12.13
N LEU A 48 -4.26 -9.54 -12.49
CA LEU A 48 -5.68 -9.69 -12.76
C LEU A 48 -6.37 -10.47 -11.62
N THR A 49 -7.62 -10.14 -11.34
CA THR A 49 -8.50 -10.98 -10.52
C THR A 49 -8.87 -12.26 -11.25
N GLU A 50 -9.53 -13.19 -10.55
CA GLU A 50 -10.09 -14.40 -11.19
C GLU A 50 -11.16 -14.07 -12.24
N SER A 51 -11.87 -12.93 -12.08
CA SER A 51 -12.81 -12.37 -13.04
C SER A 51 -12.15 -11.61 -14.20
N GLY A 52 -10.82 -11.45 -14.20
CA GLY A 52 -10.06 -10.74 -15.23
C GLY A 52 -9.97 -9.22 -15.03
N GLU A 53 -10.35 -8.70 -13.86
CA GLU A 53 -10.30 -7.27 -13.57
C GLU A 53 -8.88 -6.84 -13.12
N PRO A 54 -8.40 -5.67 -13.55
CA PRO A 54 -7.06 -5.20 -13.23
C PRO A 54 -6.92 -4.79 -11.75
N ARG A 55 -5.80 -5.18 -11.15
CA ARG A 55 -5.43 -4.90 -9.76
C ARG A 55 -4.01 -4.36 -9.68
N CYS A 56 -3.85 -3.23 -8.99
CA CYS A 56 -2.54 -2.63 -8.80
C CYS A 56 -1.67 -3.46 -7.85
N HIS A 57 -0.36 -3.32 -7.98
CA HIS A 57 0.62 -4.03 -7.15
C HIS A 57 0.36 -3.87 -5.64
N ARG A 58 -0.01 -2.66 -5.18
CA ARG A 58 -0.33 -2.40 -3.75
C ARG A 58 -1.49 -3.25 -3.26
N CYS A 59 -2.59 -3.29 -4.02
CA CYS A 59 -3.76 -4.06 -3.64
C CYS A 59 -3.50 -5.56 -3.73
N ALA A 60 -2.72 -6.01 -4.73
CA ALA A 60 -2.32 -7.40 -4.84
C ALA A 60 -1.48 -7.83 -3.63
N GLN A 61 -0.44 -7.08 -3.28
CA GLN A 61 0.40 -7.34 -2.12
C GLN A 61 -0.40 -7.32 -0.81
N ARG A 62 -1.27 -6.33 -0.62
CA ARG A 62 -2.10 -6.24 0.58
C ARG A 62 -2.99 -7.48 0.76
N ILE A 63 -3.63 -7.97 -0.29
CA ILE A 63 -4.46 -9.18 -0.24
C ILE A 63 -3.62 -10.42 0.10
N HIS A 64 -2.41 -10.54 -0.45
CA HIS A 64 -1.50 -11.61 -0.08
C HIS A 64 -1.10 -11.52 1.40
N CYS A 65 -0.73 -10.34 1.89
CA CYS A 65 -0.38 -10.14 3.31
C CYS A 65 -1.57 -10.38 4.25
N ASP A 66 -2.78 -9.99 3.87
CA ASP A 66 -3.98 -10.22 4.68
C ASP A 66 -4.32 -11.72 4.81
N ARG A 67 -3.97 -12.52 3.80
CA ARG A 67 -4.14 -13.98 3.80
C ARG A 67 -3.01 -14.70 4.52
N ASP A 68 -1.77 -14.36 4.19
CA ASP A 68 -0.56 -15.12 4.57
C ASP A 68 0.08 -14.60 5.87
N GLY A 69 -0.36 -13.44 6.35
CA GLY A 69 0.25 -12.71 7.44
C GLY A 69 1.17 -11.60 6.95
N HIS A 70 1.27 -10.55 7.75
CA HIS A 70 2.12 -9.41 7.48
C HIS A 70 3.53 -9.64 8.04
N ASP A 71 4.55 -9.43 7.21
CA ASP A 71 5.95 -9.38 7.64
C ASP A 71 6.28 -7.98 8.14
N TYR A 72 6.08 -7.77 9.44
CA TYR A 72 6.25 -6.46 10.06
C TYR A 72 7.70 -6.17 10.45
N SER A 73 8.08 -4.90 10.27
CA SER A 73 9.22 -4.33 10.96
C SER A 73 9.09 -4.48 12.49
N PRO A 74 10.21 -4.37 13.24
CA PRO A 74 10.14 -4.10 14.66
C PRO A 74 9.28 -2.85 14.96
N TRP A 75 8.79 -2.74 16.19
CA TRP A 75 8.12 -1.53 16.65
C TRP A 75 9.14 -0.38 16.76
N HIS A 76 8.84 0.73 16.11
CA HIS A 76 9.64 1.94 16.12
C HIS A 76 8.93 3.06 16.90
N PRO A 77 9.66 3.86 17.70
CA PRO A 77 9.09 5.05 18.29
C PRO A 77 8.84 6.09 17.21
N CYS A 78 7.72 6.83 17.33
CA CYS A 78 7.44 7.95 16.43
C CYS A 78 8.62 8.93 16.35
N HIS A 79 8.99 9.35 15.14
CA HIS A 79 10.07 10.30 14.91
C HIS A 79 9.73 11.75 15.33
N CYS A 80 8.50 11.97 15.84
CA CYS A 80 8.01 13.24 16.40
C CYS A 80 9.01 13.91 17.36
N LYS A 81 9.76 13.11 18.15
CA LYS A 81 10.55 13.57 19.31
C LYS A 81 9.76 14.53 20.23
N GLY A 82 8.46 14.31 20.38
CA GLY A 82 7.56 15.18 21.16
C GLY A 82 7.27 16.57 20.56
N GLN A 83 7.69 16.85 19.32
CA GLN A 83 7.49 18.15 18.67
C GLN A 83 6.06 18.39 18.17
N ILE A 84 5.28 17.31 18.02
CA ILE A 84 3.86 17.40 17.67
C ILE A 84 3.08 17.54 18.98
N ARG A 85 2.45 18.70 19.19
CA ARG A 85 1.76 19.07 20.45
C ARG A 85 0.79 17.99 20.92
N ASP A 86 -0.01 17.44 20.01
CA ASP A 86 -0.98 16.40 20.36
C ASP A 86 -0.27 15.12 20.85
N HIS A 87 0.84 14.74 20.22
CA HIS A 87 1.61 13.58 20.69
C HIS A 87 2.37 13.85 21.99
N ALA A 88 2.68 15.10 22.32
CA ALA A 88 3.28 15.44 23.61
C ALA A 88 2.27 15.31 24.77
N LEU A 89 0.99 15.59 24.51
CA LEU A 89 -0.09 15.52 25.50
C LEU A 89 -0.59 14.09 25.72
N TYR A 90 -0.70 13.30 24.65
CA TYR A 90 -1.29 11.95 24.69
C TYR A 90 -0.26 10.82 24.58
N GLY A 91 1.02 11.16 24.42
CA GLY A 91 2.12 10.23 24.18
C GLY A 91 2.36 9.98 22.69
N CYS A 92 3.63 9.80 22.30
CA CYS A 92 3.97 9.34 20.96
C CYS A 92 3.79 7.81 20.91
N GLY A 93 2.98 7.34 19.95
CA GLY A 93 2.79 5.92 19.70
C GLY A 93 4.05 5.25 19.13
N LEU A 94 4.06 3.93 19.23
CA LEU A 94 4.91 3.05 18.45
C LEU A 94 4.23 2.77 17.12
N PHE A 95 5.02 2.60 16.06
CA PHE A 95 4.52 2.18 14.77
C PHE A 95 5.37 1.04 14.22
N ARG A 96 4.75 0.19 13.41
CA ARG A 96 5.44 -0.80 12.58
C ARG A 96 4.79 -0.82 11.21
N PHE A 97 5.52 -1.22 10.20
CA PHE A 97 5.03 -1.30 8.82
C PHE A 97 5.35 -2.66 8.23
N CYS A 98 4.50 -3.13 7.34
CA CYS A 98 4.74 -4.36 6.59
C CYS A 98 5.86 -4.09 5.57
N HIS A 99 6.82 -5.00 5.45
CA HIS A 99 7.90 -4.89 4.47
C HIS A 99 7.42 -5.12 3.03
N THR A 100 6.26 -5.75 2.87
CA THR A 100 5.73 -6.20 1.57
C THR A 100 4.57 -5.35 1.06
N CYS A 101 3.78 -4.73 1.93
CA CYS A 101 2.65 -3.89 1.52
C CYS A 101 2.61 -2.57 2.31
N ASP A 102 1.66 -1.70 1.98
CA ASP A 102 1.49 -0.38 2.62
C ASP A 102 0.76 -0.43 3.98
N HIS A 103 0.49 -1.62 4.50
CA HIS A 103 -0.12 -1.80 5.80
C HIS A 103 0.83 -1.39 6.93
N HIS A 104 0.29 -0.69 7.92
CA HIS A 104 1.02 -0.26 9.10
C HIS A 104 0.09 -0.32 10.31
N GLU A 105 0.70 -0.47 11.47
CA GLU A 105 0.00 -0.48 12.74
C GLU A 105 0.59 0.57 13.67
N THR A 106 -0.26 1.08 14.54
CA THR A 106 0.11 1.98 15.63
C THR A 106 -0.31 1.38 16.95
N ALA A 107 0.54 1.52 17.97
CA ALA A 107 0.27 1.07 19.32
C ALA A 107 0.78 2.09 20.34
N THR A 108 0.35 1.96 21.59
CA THR A 108 1.04 2.56 22.74
C THR A 108 1.85 1.47 23.45
N LEU A 109 2.82 1.85 24.28
CA LEU A 109 3.54 0.89 25.13
C LEU A 109 2.59 0.04 25.98
N ALA A 110 1.49 0.62 26.47
CA ALA A 110 0.51 -0.06 27.32
C ALA A 110 -0.32 -1.11 26.56
N THR A 111 -0.41 -1.01 25.23
CA THR A 111 -1.20 -1.91 24.39
C THR A 111 -0.37 -2.99 23.71
N LEU A 112 0.96 -2.92 23.82
CA LEU A 112 1.81 -4.00 23.33
C LEU A 112 1.63 -5.24 24.22
N PRO A 113 1.60 -6.45 23.62
CA PRO A 113 1.66 -7.67 24.42
C PRO A 113 2.96 -7.63 25.21
N THR A 114 2.85 -7.58 26.54
CA THR A 114 3.99 -7.81 27.42
C THR A 114 4.39 -9.26 27.20
N THR A 115 5.55 -9.51 26.61
CA THR A 115 6.12 -10.86 26.61
C THR A 115 6.22 -11.28 28.07
N ALA A 116 5.35 -12.16 28.52
CA ALA A 116 5.46 -12.81 29.82
C ALA A 116 6.59 -13.84 29.79
N GLU A 117 7.77 -13.46 29.30
CA GLU A 117 9.04 -14.11 29.53
C GLU A 117 10.12 -13.02 29.51
N PRO A 118 10.81 -12.78 30.63
CA PRO A 118 11.96 -11.88 30.63
C PRO A 118 13.06 -12.54 29.81
N HIS A 119 13.47 -11.89 28.71
CA HIS A 119 14.78 -12.15 28.13
C HIS A 119 15.82 -11.79 29.20
N THR A 120 16.26 -12.78 29.96
CA THR A 120 17.48 -12.69 30.76
C THR A 120 18.63 -12.53 29.77
N PHE A 121 19.03 -11.29 29.50
CA PHE A 121 20.37 -11.04 28.98
C PHE A 121 21.34 -11.53 30.03
N GLY A 122 22.04 -12.61 29.68
CA GLY A 122 23.12 -13.17 30.49
C GLY A 122 24.21 -12.13 30.71
N CYS A 123 24.68 -12.15 31.96
CA CYS A 123 25.87 -11.59 32.59
C CYS A 123 26.95 -11.01 31.65
#